data_AF-A0A3A5V2J1-F1
#
_entry.id   AF-A0A3A5V2J1-F1
#
_cell.length_a   1.000
_cell.length_b   1.000
_cell.length_c   1.000
_cell.angle_alpha   90.00
_cell.angle_beta   90.00
_cell.angle_gamma   90.00
#
_symmetry.space_group_name_H-M   'P 1'
#
loop_
_entity.id
_entity.type
_entity.pdbx_description
1 polymer ?
#
loop_
_entity_poly.entity_id
_entity_poly.type
_entity_poly.pdbx_seq_one_letter_code
_entity_poly.pdbx_strand_id
1 'polypeptide(L)'
;MALGLGLAFIKVGVDHFINPEWYEPIVPEVLPSATFWVLLSGFFEAVLGLMLIIPRTRSLASVGIAWMLVVLYWANFNMWYNDIPLNGTTYDDIWHVVRLVIQIILIITITWIGEVTPFKGKEKLIDMMDVFKGRITSSGFSTGDRIVVGAWNESPFGEFTDIMWAKPDGQRVLIAPNQEVADYVDAMYSFDQIEIQDIFVKHGENNLSVDCNSMKLEFEWNRGFKIPFKRSLFFIATVELFFAKLFFGTRTHGVTKNHRKEWYAIDRVSKITNAKATISGQNLGRMSSMDEPCKFGFSEAPKKPSSCEVRTHIL
;
A
#
# COMPACT_ATOMS: atom_id res chain seq x y z
N MET A 1 19.19 12.88 0.19
CA MET A 1 18.64 12.59 -1.15
C MET A 1 18.09 13.83 -1.85
N ALA A 2 17.13 14.57 -1.27
CA ALA A 2 16.57 15.79 -1.88
C ALA A 2 17.63 16.84 -2.27
N LEU A 3 18.64 17.07 -1.42
CA LEU A 3 19.76 17.97 -1.73
C LEU A 3 20.54 17.52 -2.98
N GLY A 4 20.94 16.24 -3.02
CA GLY A 4 21.73 15.70 -4.12
C GLY A 4 20.98 15.69 -5.46
N LEU A 5 19.70 15.27 -5.44
CA LEU A 5 18.86 15.31 -6.64
C LEU A 5 18.58 16.75 -7.07
N GLY A 6 18.28 17.65 -6.13
CA GLY A 6 18.05 19.06 -6.44
C GLY A 6 19.26 19.72 -7.10
N LEU A 7 20.47 19.47 -6.57
CA LEU A 7 21.71 19.95 -7.18
C LEU A 7 21.97 19.34 -8.56
N ALA A 8 21.62 18.06 -8.77
CA ALA A 8 21.73 17.42 -10.09
C ALA A 8 20.80 18.07 -11.11
N PHE A 9 19.52 18.32 -10.77
CA PHE A 9 18.58 19.04 -11.64
C PHE A 9 19.04 20.47 -11.93
N ILE A 10 19.58 21.18 -10.94
CA ILE A 10 20.15 22.51 -11.15
C ILE A 10 21.32 22.45 -12.13
N LYS A 11 22.23 21.48 -11.96
CA LYS A 11 23.38 21.32 -12.85
C LYS A 11 22.94 21.07 -14.29
N VAL A 12 22.03 20.12 -14.52
CA VAL A 12 21.52 19.79 -15.86
C VAL A 12 20.73 20.96 -16.44
N GLY A 13 19.88 21.60 -15.64
CA GLY A 13 19.10 22.76 -16.07
C GLY A 13 19.98 23.94 -16.50
N VAL A 14 21.10 24.19 -15.82
CA VAL A 14 22.10 25.19 -16.21
C VAL A 14 22.84 24.78 -17.49
N ASP A 15 23.16 23.49 -17.65
CA ASP A 15 23.83 22.98 -18.84
C ASP A 15 23.04 23.20 -20.14
N HIS A 16 21.70 23.18 -20.08
CA HIS A 16 20.84 23.53 -21.22
C HIS A 16 21.07 24.96 -21.73
N PHE A 17 21.53 25.89 -20.89
CA PHE A 17 21.88 27.26 -21.30
C PHE A 17 23.33 27.38 -21.79
N ILE A 18 24.22 26.49 -21.36
CA ILE A 18 25.64 26.51 -21.72
C ILE A 18 25.87 25.76 -23.03
N ASN A 19 25.23 24.60 -23.19
CA ASN A 19 25.43 23.65 -24.29
C ASN A 19 24.11 23.21 -24.95
N PRO A 20 23.25 24.13 -25.42
CA PRO A 20 21.93 23.77 -25.97
C PRO A 20 22.01 22.84 -27.19
N GLU A 21 23.01 23.03 -28.04
CA GLU A 21 23.23 22.26 -29.29
C GLU A 21 23.34 20.75 -29.08
N TRP A 22 23.74 20.31 -27.88
CA TRP A 22 23.79 18.89 -27.54
C TRP A 22 22.40 18.26 -27.38
N TYR A 23 21.41 19.05 -26.92
CA TYR A 23 20.04 18.61 -26.62
C TYR A 23 19.07 18.87 -27.77
N GLU A 24 19.34 19.84 -28.63
CA GLU A 24 18.46 20.21 -29.74
C GLU A 24 18.08 19.05 -30.68
N PRO A 25 19.00 18.14 -31.07
CA PRO A 25 18.68 17.07 -32.03
C PRO A 25 17.57 16.13 -31.59
N ILE A 26 17.39 15.93 -30.28
CA ILE A 26 16.43 14.97 -29.74
C ILE A 26 15.03 15.57 -29.56
N VAL A 27 14.88 16.90 -29.72
CA VAL A 27 13.58 17.58 -29.63
C VAL A 27 12.70 17.13 -30.80
N PRO A 28 11.45 16.67 -30.56
CA PRO A 28 10.53 16.29 -31.63
C PRO A 28 10.31 17.42 -32.65
N GLU A 29 10.41 17.10 -33.95
CA GLU A 29 10.31 18.09 -35.04
C GLU A 29 8.98 18.85 -35.10
N VAL A 30 7.91 18.28 -34.51
CA VAL A 30 6.60 18.93 -34.39
C VAL A 30 6.64 20.18 -33.50
N LEU A 31 7.64 20.30 -32.64
CA LEU A 31 7.82 21.44 -31.76
C LEU A 31 8.62 22.55 -32.46
N PRO A 32 8.11 23.79 -32.50
CA PRO A 32 8.82 24.89 -33.14
C PRO A 32 10.04 25.29 -32.29
N SER A 33 11.18 25.53 -32.93
CA SER A 33 12.43 25.97 -32.30
C SER A 33 12.93 25.05 -31.17
N ALA A 34 13.78 24.08 -31.53
CA ALA A 34 14.40 23.17 -30.56
C ALA A 34 15.09 23.93 -29.41
N THR A 35 15.85 24.98 -29.73
CA THR A 35 16.52 25.85 -28.75
C THR A 35 15.57 26.41 -27.71
N PHE A 36 14.38 26.89 -28.11
CA PHE A 36 13.41 27.44 -27.16
C PHE A 36 12.98 26.38 -26.13
N TRP A 37 12.65 25.16 -26.58
CA TRP A 37 12.21 24.10 -25.69
C TRP A 37 13.32 23.60 -24.77
N VAL A 38 14.57 23.53 -25.26
CA VAL A 38 15.76 23.20 -24.47
C VAL A 38 15.99 24.24 -23.36
N LEU A 39 15.91 25.53 -23.67
CA LEU A 39 16.07 26.58 -22.66
C LEU A 39 14.91 26.63 -21.66
N LEU A 40 13.68 26.40 -22.14
CA LEU A 40 12.49 26.38 -21.29
C LEU A 40 12.53 25.19 -20.31
N SER A 41 12.89 23.99 -20.78
CA SER A 41 13.08 22.84 -19.89
C SER A 41 14.21 23.08 -18.91
N GLY A 42 15.33 23.66 -19.36
CA GLY A 42 16.46 24.01 -18.49
C GLY A 42 16.07 24.98 -17.36
N PHE A 43 15.24 25.98 -17.66
CA PHE A 43 14.70 26.89 -16.65
C PHE A 43 13.90 26.15 -15.59
N PHE A 44 12.94 25.30 -16.01
CA PHE A 44 12.10 24.54 -15.08
C PHE A 44 12.92 23.52 -14.28
N GLU A 45 13.89 22.85 -14.89
CA GLU A 45 14.80 21.93 -14.21
C GLU A 45 15.58 22.63 -13.09
N ALA A 46 16.14 23.81 -13.37
CA ALA A 46 16.88 24.57 -12.37
C ALA A 46 15.99 25.08 -11.23
N VAL A 47 14.83 25.67 -11.56
CA VAL A 47 13.89 26.22 -10.57
C VAL A 47 13.30 25.10 -9.71
N LEU A 48 12.83 24.02 -10.31
CA LEU A 48 12.26 22.90 -9.57
C LEU A 48 13.33 22.16 -8.78
N GLY A 49 14.56 22.05 -9.30
CA GLY A 49 15.71 21.52 -8.57
C GLY A 49 16.00 22.31 -7.29
N LEU A 50 15.95 23.65 -7.35
CA LEU A 50 16.07 24.52 -6.18
C LEU A 50 14.88 24.35 -5.21
N MET A 51 13.66 24.31 -5.73
CA MET A 51 12.45 24.09 -4.92
C MET A 51 12.42 22.72 -4.24
N LEU A 52 13.06 21.70 -4.82
CA LEU A 52 13.15 20.36 -4.21
C LEU A 52 14.03 20.35 -2.95
N ILE A 53 15.07 21.19 -2.92
CA ILE A 53 15.97 21.36 -1.78
C ILE A 53 15.21 21.94 -0.59
N ILE A 54 14.38 22.96 -0.83
CA ILE A 54 13.63 23.70 0.19
C ILE A 54 12.45 22.83 0.70
N PRO A 55 12.41 22.46 2.01
CA PRO A 55 11.38 21.55 2.53
C PRO A 55 9.94 22.00 2.30
N ARG A 56 9.68 23.32 2.36
CA ARG A 56 8.34 23.90 2.19
C ARG A 56 7.77 23.75 0.78
N THR A 57 8.63 23.75 -0.23
CA THR A 57 8.22 23.67 -1.65
C THR A 57 8.38 22.28 -2.23
N ARG A 58 8.97 21.35 -1.47
CA ARG A 58 9.36 20.00 -1.94
C ARG A 58 8.23 19.20 -2.56
N SER A 59 7.03 19.20 -1.97
CA SER A 59 5.90 18.43 -2.51
C SER A 59 5.47 18.96 -3.88
N LEU A 60 5.37 20.28 -4.01
CA LEU A 60 5.06 20.94 -5.29
C LEU A 60 6.17 20.71 -6.33
N ALA A 61 7.43 20.87 -5.91
CA ALA A 61 8.60 20.60 -6.75
C ALA A 61 8.59 19.15 -7.26
N SER A 62 8.31 18.18 -6.38
CA SER A 62 8.25 16.77 -6.75
C SER A 62 7.17 16.46 -7.78
N VAL A 63 5.98 17.07 -7.66
CA VAL A 63 4.92 16.96 -8.68
C VAL A 63 5.37 17.57 -10.00
N GLY A 64 5.93 18.79 -9.96
CA GLY A 64 6.43 19.49 -11.14
C GLY A 64 7.51 18.68 -11.86
N ILE A 65 8.50 18.17 -11.12
CA ILE A 65 9.60 17.38 -11.69
C ILE A 65 9.07 16.06 -12.23
N ALA A 66 8.15 15.38 -11.54
CA ALA A 66 7.57 14.14 -12.04
C ALA A 66 6.89 14.34 -13.41
N TRP A 67 6.07 15.37 -13.56
CA TRP A 67 5.45 15.71 -14.84
C TRP A 67 6.46 16.13 -15.90
N MET A 68 7.42 16.96 -15.52
CA MET A 68 8.49 17.37 -16.43
C MET A 68 9.29 16.17 -16.94
N LEU A 69 9.63 15.20 -16.09
CA LEU A 69 10.31 13.97 -16.49
C LEU A 69 9.48 13.11 -17.46
N VAL A 70 8.15 13.08 -17.30
CA VAL A 70 7.26 12.42 -18.27
C VAL A 70 7.31 13.14 -19.62
N VAL A 71 7.23 14.48 -19.62
CA VAL A 71 7.29 15.29 -20.84
C VAL A 71 8.66 15.16 -21.52
N LEU A 72 9.76 15.28 -20.78
CA LEU A 72 11.13 15.14 -21.30
C LEU A 72 11.44 13.73 -21.78
N TYR A 73 10.75 12.70 -21.26
CA TYR A 73 10.89 11.36 -21.81
C TYR A 73 10.41 11.29 -23.27
N TRP A 74 9.52 12.19 -23.72
CA TRP A 74 9.16 12.26 -25.13
C TRP A 74 10.36 12.55 -26.05
N ALA A 75 11.27 13.46 -25.67
CA ALA A 75 12.51 13.69 -26.42
C ALA A 75 13.42 12.46 -26.44
N ASN A 76 13.50 11.75 -25.31
CA ASN A 76 14.27 10.50 -25.21
C ASN A 76 13.65 9.36 -26.05
N PHE A 77 12.33 9.31 -26.14
CA PHE A 77 11.60 8.39 -26.99
C PHE A 77 11.74 8.76 -28.47
N ASN A 78 11.73 10.04 -28.82
CA ASN A 78 11.96 10.54 -30.17
C ASN A 78 13.36 10.13 -30.68
N MET A 79 14.38 10.28 -29.82
CA MET A 79 15.73 9.79 -30.09
C MET A 79 15.78 8.28 -30.33
N TRP A 80 15.03 7.49 -29.55
CA TRP A 80 14.96 6.04 -29.71
C TRP A 80 14.24 5.64 -30.99
N TYR A 81 13.05 6.19 -31.23
CA TYR A 81 12.19 5.78 -32.33
C TYR A 81 12.74 6.16 -33.71
N ASN A 82 13.45 7.29 -33.79
CA ASN A 82 13.99 7.82 -35.05
C ASN A 82 15.51 7.63 -35.19
N ASP A 83 16.15 6.83 -34.32
CA ASP A 83 17.59 6.55 -34.35
C ASP A 83 18.47 7.81 -34.44
N ILE A 84 18.10 8.85 -33.68
CA ILE A 84 18.77 10.17 -33.76
C ILE A 84 20.17 10.07 -33.13
N PRO A 85 21.26 10.36 -33.88
CA PRO A 85 22.60 10.29 -33.34
C PRO A 85 22.90 11.47 -32.42
N LEU A 86 23.50 11.21 -31.26
CA LEU A 86 24.11 12.21 -30.39
C LEU A 86 25.62 12.21 -30.60
N ASN A 87 26.20 13.37 -30.95
CA ASN A 87 27.62 13.50 -31.28
C ASN A 87 28.12 12.49 -32.34
N GLY A 88 27.25 12.16 -33.30
CA GLY A 88 27.57 11.19 -34.37
C GLY A 88 27.47 9.71 -33.95
N THR A 89 26.99 9.41 -32.75
CA THR A 89 26.78 8.04 -32.26
C THR A 89 25.31 7.76 -31.98
N THR A 90 24.79 6.66 -32.52
CA THR A 90 23.49 6.09 -32.13
C THR A 90 23.69 5.07 -31.01
N TYR A 91 22.63 4.76 -30.27
CA TYR A 91 22.67 3.84 -29.15
C TYR A 91 21.82 2.60 -29.43
N ASP A 92 22.25 1.45 -28.93
CA ASP A 92 21.47 0.21 -28.98
C ASP A 92 20.18 0.33 -28.13
N ASP A 93 19.13 -0.40 -28.52
CA ASP A 93 17.83 -0.46 -27.83
C ASP A 93 17.93 -0.64 -26.31
N ILE A 94 18.90 -1.45 -25.86
CA ILE A 94 19.10 -1.73 -24.44
C ILE A 94 19.36 -0.46 -23.63
N TRP A 95 20.06 0.53 -24.19
CA TRP A 95 20.37 1.78 -23.50
C TRP A 95 19.16 2.69 -23.39
N HIS A 96 18.25 2.66 -24.37
CA HIS A 96 16.98 3.37 -24.30
C HIS A 96 16.05 2.77 -23.24
N VAL A 97 16.00 1.43 -23.16
CA VAL A 97 15.27 0.72 -22.09
C VAL A 97 15.86 1.02 -20.72
N VAL A 98 17.19 0.99 -20.57
CA VAL A 98 17.86 1.36 -19.32
C VAL A 98 17.52 2.80 -18.92
N ARG A 99 17.53 3.74 -19.88
CA ARG A 99 17.13 5.13 -19.62
C ARG A 99 15.69 5.25 -19.15
N LEU A 100 14.75 4.52 -19.76
CA LEU A 100 13.35 4.47 -19.33
C LEU A 100 13.23 3.97 -17.89
N VAL A 101 13.92 2.88 -17.55
CA VAL A 101 13.90 2.32 -16.19
C VAL A 101 14.46 3.32 -15.18
N ILE A 102 15.57 3.98 -15.50
CA ILE A 102 16.14 5.05 -14.65
C ILE A 102 15.14 6.19 -14.46
N GLN A 103 14.46 6.62 -15.54
CA GLN A 103 13.45 7.68 -15.49
C GLN A 103 12.28 7.32 -14.57
N ILE A 104 11.78 6.09 -14.66
CA ILE A 104 10.71 5.57 -13.80
C ILE A 104 11.16 5.56 -12.33
N ILE A 105 12.36 5.05 -12.05
CA ILE A 105 12.93 5.04 -10.70
C ILE A 105 13.08 6.46 -10.16
N LEU A 106 13.52 7.41 -10.99
CA LEU A 106 13.68 8.81 -10.62
C LEU A 106 12.33 9.46 -10.28
N ILE A 107 11.30 9.25 -11.10
CA ILE A 107 9.93 9.73 -10.84
C ILE A 107 9.41 9.17 -9.51
N ILE A 108 9.56 7.86 -9.27
CA ILE A 108 9.17 7.21 -8.00
C ILE A 108 9.92 7.82 -6.82
N THR A 109 11.23 8.03 -6.96
CA THR A 109 12.10 8.57 -5.92
C THR A 109 11.72 10.01 -5.56
N ILE A 110 11.43 10.84 -6.57
CA ILE A 110 11.06 12.25 -6.40
C ILE A 110 9.68 12.38 -5.77
N THR A 111 8.71 11.60 -6.24
CA THR A 111 7.36 11.57 -5.66
C THR A 111 7.37 11.04 -4.23
N TRP A 112 8.25 10.09 -3.90
CA TRP A 112 8.49 9.63 -2.53
C TRP A 112 9.08 10.73 -1.64
N ILE A 113 10.12 11.43 -2.09
CA ILE A 113 10.71 12.58 -1.39
C ILE A 113 9.67 13.67 -1.11
N GLY A 114 8.78 13.92 -2.06
CA GLY A 114 7.75 14.96 -1.99
C GLY A 114 6.49 14.56 -1.23
N GLU A 115 6.44 13.33 -0.69
CA GLU A 115 5.23 12.77 -0.08
C GLU A 115 3.99 12.93 -0.99
N VAL A 116 4.19 12.73 -2.29
CA VAL A 116 3.11 12.75 -3.30
C VAL A 116 2.43 11.40 -3.29
N THR A 117 1.10 11.34 -3.41
CA THR A 117 0.34 10.09 -3.56
C THR A 117 1.03 9.17 -4.59
N PRO A 118 1.33 7.89 -4.26
CA PRO A 118 0.90 7.15 -3.08
C PRO A 118 1.60 7.52 -1.77
N PHE A 119 2.79 8.09 -1.78
CA PHE A 119 3.71 8.19 -0.63
C PHE A 119 3.28 9.16 0.49
N LYS A 120 2.20 9.91 0.30
CA LYS A 120 1.70 10.88 1.28
C LYS A 120 1.30 10.20 2.59
N GLY A 121 2.01 10.52 3.67
CA GLY A 121 1.86 9.84 4.97
C GLY A 121 1.09 10.62 6.05
N LYS A 122 0.82 11.91 5.83
CA LYS A 122 0.08 12.76 6.79
C LYS A 122 -1.22 13.26 6.18
N GLU A 123 -2.33 12.71 6.63
CA GLU A 123 -3.66 13.24 6.34
C GLU A 123 -4.11 14.16 7.49
N LYS A 124 -4.82 15.24 7.18
CA LYS A 124 -5.17 16.30 8.16
C LYS A 124 -6.18 15.87 9.24
N LEU A 125 -6.55 14.59 9.28
CA LEU A 125 -7.60 14.03 10.14
C LEU A 125 -7.04 13.18 11.30
N ILE A 126 -5.72 13.19 11.51
CA ILE A 126 -5.02 12.33 12.47
C ILE A 126 -5.60 12.45 13.89
N ASP A 127 -5.98 13.64 14.33
CA ASP A 127 -6.41 13.85 15.73
C ASP A 127 -7.77 13.24 16.06
N MET A 128 -8.59 12.88 15.06
CA MET A 128 -9.90 12.25 15.23
C MET A 128 -9.93 10.78 14.79
N MET A 129 -8.80 10.25 14.34
CA MET A 129 -8.75 8.97 13.64
C MET A 129 -8.24 7.88 14.57
N ASP A 130 -9.04 6.84 14.76
CA ASP A 130 -8.57 5.64 15.45
C ASP A 130 -7.62 4.89 14.52
N VAL A 131 -6.47 4.49 15.06
CA VAL A 131 -5.45 3.76 14.29
C VAL A 131 -5.14 2.46 15.00
N PHE A 132 -5.38 1.36 14.29
CA PHE A 132 -5.01 0.02 14.74
C PHE A 132 -3.82 -0.45 13.91
N LYS A 133 -2.76 -0.94 14.55
CA LYS A 133 -1.64 -1.58 13.88
C LYS A 133 -1.49 -2.99 14.39
N GLY A 134 -1.45 -3.94 13.48
CA GLY A 134 -1.41 -5.33 13.85
C GLY A 134 -1.40 -6.25 12.66
N ARG A 135 -1.90 -7.46 12.89
CA ARG A 135 -1.99 -8.51 11.89
C ARG A 135 -3.37 -9.14 11.91
N ILE A 136 -4.01 -9.20 10.75
CA ILE A 136 -5.25 -9.94 10.55
C ILE A 136 -4.90 -11.28 9.90
N THR A 137 -5.25 -12.38 10.54
CA THR A 137 -5.02 -13.75 10.05
C THR A 137 -6.35 -14.43 9.83
N SER A 138 -6.56 -15.03 8.67
CA SER A 138 -7.84 -15.62 8.31
C SER A 138 -7.70 -16.96 7.58
N SER A 139 -8.56 -17.92 7.92
CA SER A 139 -8.58 -19.25 7.32
C SER A 139 -9.97 -19.86 7.37
N GLY A 140 -10.30 -20.64 6.34
CA GLY A 140 -11.39 -21.61 6.37
C GLY A 140 -10.92 -22.97 6.89
N PHE A 141 -11.88 -23.79 7.30
CA PHE A 141 -11.66 -25.18 7.69
C PHE A 141 -12.66 -26.12 6.98
N SER A 142 -12.35 -27.42 6.92
CA SER A 142 -13.16 -28.41 6.20
C SER A 142 -14.57 -28.62 6.77
N THR A 143 -14.80 -28.23 8.03
CA THR A 143 -16.14 -28.22 8.65
C THR A 143 -17.04 -27.11 8.09
N GLY A 144 -16.49 -26.15 7.34
CA GLY A 144 -17.19 -24.95 6.87
C GLY A 144 -16.96 -23.72 7.76
N ASP A 145 -16.30 -23.90 8.91
CA ASP A 145 -15.93 -22.80 9.80
C ASP A 145 -14.93 -21.85 9.14
N ARG A 146 -15.17 -20.55 9.30
CA ARG A 146 -14.29 -19.49 8.81
C ARG A 146 -13.91 -18.59 9.98
N ILE A 147 -12.62 -18.47 10.22
CA ILE A 147 -12.08 -17.77 11.39
C ILE A 147 -11.19 -16.64 10.92
N VAL A 148 -11.39 -15.46 11.50
CA VAL A 148 -10.57 -14.27 11.33
C VAL A 148 -10.09 -13.83 12.70
N VAL A 149 -8.79 -13.69 12.87
CA VAL A 149 -8.15 -13.24 14.11
C VAL A 149 -7.48 -11.89 13.84
N GLY A 150 -7.90 -10.87 14.58
CA GLY A 150 -7.24 -9.58 14.62
C GLY A 150 -6.31 -9.54 15.83
N ALA A 151 -4.99 -9.54 15.60
CA ALA A 151 -4.01 -9.35 16.67
C ALA A 151 -3.40 -7.95 16.55
N TRP A 152 -3.71 -7.09 17.52
CA TRP A 152 -3.43 -5.65 17.47
C TRP A 152 -2.37 -5.27 18.48
N ASN A 153 -1.22 -4.82 17.98
CA ASN A 153 -0.07 -4.43 18.80
C ASN A 153 -0.19 -2.97 19.26
N GLU A 154 -0.85 -2.13 18.47
CA GLU A 154 -1.14 -0.73 18.81
C GLU A 154 -2.59 -0.42 18.47
N SER A 155 -3.34 0.11 19.43
CA SER A 155 -4.73 0.56 19.24
C SER A 155 -5.12 1.58 20.31
N PRO A 156 -6.28 2.25 20.18
CA PRO A 156 -6.84 3.09 21.26
C PRO A 156 -7.07 2.34 22.58
N PHE A 157 -7.22 1.01 22.54
CA PHE A 157 -7.50 0.15 23.70
C PHE A 157 -6.24 -0.56 24.23
N GLY A 158 -5.05 -0.22 23.72
CA GLY A 158 -3.81 -0.95 23.98
C GLY A 158 -3.63 -2.17 23.10
N GLU A 159 -2.78 -3.10 23.52
CA GLU A 159 -2.57 -4.37 22.82
C GLU A 159 -3.73 -5.33 23.13
N PHE A 160 -4.35 -5.90 22.10
CA PHE A 160 -5.42 -6.87 22.27
C PHE A 160 -5.55 -7.81 21.08
N THR A 161 -6.31 -8.88 21.24
CA THR A 161 -6.69 -9.78 20.14
C THR A 161 -8.18 -10.05 20.18
N ASP A 162 -8.83 -10.04 19.02
CA ASP A 162 -10.21 -10.43 18.82
C ASP A 162 -10.32 -11.56 17.78
N ILE A 163 -11.35 -12.39 17.93
CA ILE A 163 -11.64 -13.50 17.01
C ILE A 163 -13.04 -13.32 16.47
N MET A 164 -13.16 -13.21 15.14
CA MET A 164 -14.43 -13.25 14.43
C MET A 164 -14.60 -14.63 13.80
N TRP A 165 -15.66 -15.32 14.19
CA TRP A 165 -15.94 -16.69 13.76
C TRP A 165 -17.28 -16.75 13.02
N ALA A 166 -17.25 -17.15 11.76
CA ALA A 166 -18.44 -17.45 10.98
C ALA A 166 -18.61 -18.97 10.92
N LYS A 167 -19.67 -19.45 11.55
CA LYS A 167 -20.05 -20.86 11.60
C LYS A 167 -20.57 -21.35 10.23
N PRO A 168 -20.61 -22.68 9.99
CA PRO A 168 -21.16 -23.26 8.77
C PRO A 168 -22.65 -22.94 8.57
N ASP A 169 -23.40 -22.74 9.66
CA ASP A 169 -24.82 -22.36 9.64
C ASP A 169 -25.05 -20.86 9.35
N GLY A 170 -23.98 -20.08 9.23
CA GLY A 170 -24.02 -18.64 8.96
C GLY A 170 -24.05 -17.76 10.22
N GLN A 171 -24.10 -18.34 11.43
CA GLN A 171 -24.01 -17.56 12.66
C GLN A 171 -22.61 -16.94 12.81
N ARG A 172 -22.56 -15.67 13.20
CA ARG A 172 -21.34 -14.89 13.41
C ARG A 172 -21.13 -14.64 14.90
N VAL A 173 -19.99 -15.08 15.42
CA VAL A 173 -19.59 -14.92 16.80
C VAL A 173 -18.38 -14.01 16.88
N LEU A 174 -18.44 -13.02 17.77
CA LEU A 174 -17.27 -12.24 18.19
C LEU A 174 -16.77 -12.77 19.53
N ILE A 175 -15.48 -13.10 19.63
CA ILE A 175 -14.80 -13.37 20.89
C ILE A 175 -13.85 -12.20 21.15
N ALA A 176 -14.07 -11.49 22.25
CA ALA A 176 -13.34 -10.28 22.62
C ALA A 176 -12.75 -10.40 24.03
N PRO A 177 -11.65 -9.68 24.34
CA PRO A 177 -10.96 -9.80 25.63
C PRO A 177 -11.67 -9.07 26.78
N ASN A 178 -12.49 -8.06 26.46
CA ASN A 178 -13.26 -7.28 27.44
C ASN A 178 -14.46 -6.61 26.76
N GLN A 179 -15.36 -6.03 27.57
CA GLN A 179 -16.58 -5.39 27.09
C GLN A 179 -16.31 -4.16 26.21
N GLU A 180 -15.30 -3.36 26.53
CA GLU A 180 -14.98 -2.13 25.79
C GLU A 180 -14.60 -2.43 24.33
N VAL A 181 -13.73 -3.43 24.12
CA VAL A 181 -13.37 -3.89 22.78
C VAL A 181 -14.59 -4.51 22.07
N ALA A 182 -15.38 -5.31 22.78
CA ALA A 182 -16.56 -5.95 22.21
C ALA A 182 -17.57 -4.92 21.67
N ASP A 183 -17.87 -3.88 22.45
CA ASP A 183 -18.79 -2.81 22.09
C ASP A 183 -18.29 -2.01 20.87
N TYR A 184 -16.98 -1.72 20.85
CA TYR A 184 -16.37 -1.00 19.72
C TYR A 184 -16.46 -1.80 18.42
N VAL A 185 -16.12 -3.09 18.46
CA VAL A 185 -16.10 -3.96 17.28
C VAL A 185 -17.53 -4.26 16.80
N ASP A 186 -18.49 -4.50 17.70
CA ASP A 186 -19.91 -4.70 17.31
C ASP A 186 -20.60 -3.45 16.76
N ALA A 187 -20.14 -2.25 17.16
CA ALA A 187 -20.62 -1.01 16.55
C ALA A 187 -20.22 -0.89 15.07
N MET A 188 -19.10 -1.50 14.66
CA MET A 188 -18.57 -1.42 13.29
C MET A 188 -18.99 -2.58 12.39
N TYR A 189 -19.09 -3.78 12.97
CA TYR A 189 -19.36 -5.04 12.29
C TYR A 189 -20.71 -5.64 12.72
N SER A 190 -21.06 -6.81 12.19
CA SER A 190 -22.32 -7.50 12.47
C SER A 190 -22.08 -8.89 13.04
N PHE A 191 -22.50 -9.09 14.29
CA PHE A 191 -22.43 -10.37 14.97
C PHE A 191 -23.80 -10.78 15.52
N ASP A 192 -24.02 -12.08 15.60
CA ASP A 192 -25.24 -12.68 16.14
C ASP A 192 -25.04 -13.11 17.60
N GLN A 193 -23.78 -13.27 18.03
CA GLN A 193 -23.39 -13.59 19.39
C GLN A 193 -22.04 -12.93 19.73
N ILE A 194 -21.89 -12.48 20.97
CA ILE A 194 -20.65 -11.89 21.50
C ILE A 194 -20.26 -12.67 22.77
N GLU A 195 -19.00 -13.07 22.85
CA GLU A 195 -18.43 -13.79 23.99
C GLU A 195 -17.21 -13.03 24.52
N ILE A 196 -17.17 -12.78 25.83
CA ILE A 196 -16.03 -12.17 26.49
C ILE A 196 -15.20 -13.26 27.16
N GLN A 197 -13.93 -13.38 26.78
CA GLN A 197 -13.02 -14.40 27.27
C GLN A 197 -11.59 -13.85 27.35
N ASP A 198 -10.80 -14.36 28.29
CA ASP A 198 -9.36 -14.12 28.27
C ASP A 198 -8.74 -14.80 27.04
N ILE A 199 -8.01 -14.02 26.24
CA ILE A 199 -7.37 -14.49 25.01
C ILE A 199 -5.85 -14.43 25.20
N PHE A 200 -5.21 -15.59 25.27
CA PHE A 200 -3.76 -15.72 25.36
C PHE A 200 -3.17 -15.88 23.97
N VAL A 201 -2.21 -15.00 23.64
CA VAL A 201 -1.59 -15.00 22.31
C VAL A 201 -0.08 -15.21 22.43
N LYS A 202 0.46 -16.04 21.54
CA LYS A 202 1.89 -16.22 21.34
C LYS A 202 2.25 -15.88 19.91
N HIS A 203 3.09 -14.87 19.75
CA HIS A 203 3.62 -14.44 18.47
C HIS A 203 4.98 -15.08 18.20
N GLY A 204 5.14 -15.69 17.03
CA GLY A 204 6.46 -15.98 16.44
C GLY A 204 6.70 -15.16 15.19
N GLU A 205 7.84 -15.38 14.53
CA GLU A 205 8.21 -14.65 13.31
C GLU A 205 7.21 -14.89 12.16
N ASN A 206 6.75 -16.13 12.03
CA ASN A 206 5.91 -16.61 10.96
C ASN A 206 4.74 -17.47 11.46
N ASN A 207 4.38 -17.34 12.74
CA ASN A 207 3.28 -18.08 13.34
C ASN A 207 2.54 -17.27 14.40
N LEU A 208 1.30 -17.68 14.65
CA LEU A 208 0.42 -17.14 15.68
C LEU A 208 -0.27 -18.31 16.37
N SER A 209 -0.18 -18.37 17.69
CA SER A 209 -1.01 -19.26 18.49
C SER A 209 -1.94 -18.44 19.38
N VAL A 210 -3.22 -18.77 19.36
CA VAL A 210 -4.25 -18.13 20.18
C VAL A 210 -4.95 -19.21 21.00
N ASP A 211 -5.09 -18.98 22.29
CA ASP A 211 -5.72 -19.90 23.24
C ASP A 211 -6.71 -19.11 24.10
N CYS A 212 -7.97 -19.53 24.08
CA CYS A 212 -9.03 -19.03 24.94
C CYS A 212 -9.92 -20.21 25.38
N ASN A 213 -10.79 -19.99 26.35
CA ASN A 213 -11.59 -21.06 26.95
C ASN A 213 -12.39 -21.89 25.92
N SER A 214 -12.91 -21.23 24.89
CA SER A 214 -13.73 -21.87 23.85
C SER A 214 -12.92 -22.41 22.67
N MET A 215 -11.71 -21.88 22.40
CA MET A 215 -11.04 -22.07 21.12
C MET A 215 -9.51 -22.03 21.24
N LYS A 216 -8.86 -22.96 20.52
CA LYS A 216 -7.41 -22.99 20.33
C LYS A 216 -7.06 -22.95 18.85
N LEU A 217 -6.23 -21.99 18.45
CA LEU A 217 -5.84 -21.72 17.08
C LEU A 217 -4.32 -21.72 16.93
N GLU A 218 -3.84 -22.31 15.86
CA GLU A 218 -2.43 -22.26 15.45
C GLU A 218 -2.36 -21.95 13.96
N PHE A 219 -1.66 -20.88 13.60
CA PHE A 219 -1.44 -20.46 12.22
C PHE A 219 0.05 -20.35 11.93
N GLU A 220 0.46 -20.79 10.75
CA GLU A 220 1.81 -20.59 10.21
C GLU A 220 1.70 -20.05 8.78
N TRP A 221 2.60 -19.14 8.41
CA TRP A 221 2.59 -18.50 7.10
C TRP A 221 3.98 -18.26 6.56
N ASN A 222 4.10 -18.13 5.24
CA ASN A 222 5.38 -17.79 4.61
C ASN A 222 5.77 -16.31 4.84
N ARG A 223 7.01 -15.94 4.52
CA ARG A 223 7.52 -14.55 4.68
C ARG A 223 6.64 -13.47 4.04
N GLY A 224 5.87 -13.84 3.02
CA GLY A 224 4.96 -12.95 2.31
C GLY A 224 5.65 -11.85 1.51
N PHE A 225 4.85 -11.02 0.87
CA PHE A 225 5.27 -9.86 0.12
C PHE A 225 5.04 -8.59 0.95
N LYS A 226 6.10 -7.83 1.20
CA LYS A 226 6.02 -6.54 1.90
C LYS A 226 5.86 -5.41 0.88
N ILE A 227 4.89 -4.52 1.11
CA ILE A 227 4.77 -3.30 0.31
C ILE A 227 5.79 -2.29 0.85
N PRO A 228 6.79 -1.88 0.05
CA PRO A 228 7.98 -1.21 0.58
C PRO A 228 7.78 0.28 0.87
N PHE A 229 6.57 0.82 0.73
CA PHE A 229 6.28 2.24 0.91
C PHE A 229 4.97 2.48 1.65
N LYS A 230 4.94 3.58 2.40
CA LYS A 230 3.73 4.11 3.04
C LYS A 230 2.81 4.72 2.00
N ARG A 231 1.51 4.64 2.24
CA ARG A 231 0.47 4.98 1.28
C ARG A 231 -0.55 5.92 1.91
N SER A 232 -1.02 6.89 1.13
CA SER A 232 -2.08 7.82 1.51
C SER A 232 -3.44 7.13 1.57
N LEU A 233 -4.37 7.63 2.38
CA LEU A 233 -5.74 7.09 2.44
C LEU A 233 -6.44 7.23 1.09
N PHE A 234 -6.17 8.30 0.34
CA PHE A 234 -6.67 8.44 -1.04
C PHE A 234 -6.21 7.29 -1.95
N PHE A 235 -4.92 6.93 -1.91
CA PHE A 235 -4.39 5.80 -2.70
C PHE A 235 -5.01 4.47 -2.27
N ILE A 236 -5.15 4.27 -0.96
CA ILE A 236 -5.75 3.05 -0.39
C ILE A 236 -7.21 2.93 -0.86
N ALA A 237 -7.95 4.04 -0.86
CA ALA A 237 -9.35 4.10 -1.28
C ALA A 237 -9.59 4.00 -2.78
N THR A 238 -8.55 4.10 -3.62
CA THR A 238 -8.68 4.14 -5.08
C THR A 238 -7.93 2.97 -5.72
N VAL A 239 -6.60 3.06 -5.76
CA VAL A 239 -5.73 2.12 -6.46
C VAL A 239 -5.61 0.81 -5.70
N GLU A 240 -5.34 0.86 -4.40
CA GLU A 240 -5.25 -0.37 -3.59
C GLU A 240 -6.60 -1.07 -3.55
N LEU A 241 -7.71 -0.31 -3.43
CA LEU A 241 -9.06 -0.86 -3.50
C LEU A 241 -9.33 -1.58 -4.82
N PHE A 242 -8.91 -1.01 -5.95
CA PHE A 242 -9.05 -1.65 -7.26
C PHE A 242 -8.32 -2.99 -7.33
N PHE A 243 -7.04 -3.02 -6.92
CA PHE A 243 -6.25 -4.24 -6.95
C PHE A 243 -6.66 -5.27 -5.89
N ALA A 244 -7.09 -4.83 -4.71
CA ALA A 244 -7.63 -5.69 -3.68
C ALA A 244 -8.88 -6.43 -4.17
N LYS A 245 -9.80 -5.72 -4.84
CA LYS A 245 -10.97 -6.34 -5.47
C LYS A 245 -10.58 -7.31 -6.58
N LEU A 246 -9.63 -6.93 -7.43
CA LEU A 246 -9.21 -7.73 -8.58
C LEU A 246 -8.52 -9.04 -8.17
N PHE A 247 -7.62 -8.99 -7.19
CA PHE A 247 -6.75 -10.14 -6.85
C PHE A 247 -7.20 -10.92 -5.61
N PHE A 248 -7.84 -10.27 -4.64
CA PHE A 248 -8.19 -10.87 -3.35
C PHE A 248 -9.69 -10.92 -3.09
N GLY A 249 -10.50 -10.24 -3.92
CA GLY A 249 -11.94 -10.11 -3.70
C GLY A 249 -12.30 -9.29 -2.46
N THR A 250 -11.34 -8.55 -1.89
CA THR A 250 -11.51 -7.79 -0.65
C THR A 250 -11.65 -6.29 -0.92
N ARG A 251 -12.00 -5.52 0.10
CA ARG A 251 -12.10 -4.06 0.03
C ARG A 251 -11.17 -3.44 1.06
N THR A 252 -10.30 -2.54 0.63
CA THR A 252 -9.39 -1.78 1.52
C THR A 252 -9.98 -0.46 2.00
N HIS A 253 -11.19 -0.10 1.54
CA HIS A 253 -11.89 1.10 1.98
C HIS A 253 -13.40 0.90 1.90
N GLY A 254 -14.12 1.41 2.90
CA GLY A 254 -15.57 1.36 2.97
C GLY A 254 -16.14 2.11 4.15
N VAL A 255 -17.43 1.90 4.37
CA VAL A 255 -18.19 2.51 5.48
C VAL A 255 -18.70 1.39 6.37
N THR A 256 -18.49 1.53 7.68
CA THR A 256 -18.90 0.59 8.73
C THR A 256 -20.39 0.73 9.06
N LYS A 257 -20.92 -0.19 9.88
CA LYS A 257 -22.32 -0.18 10.36
C LYS A 257 -22.71 1.13 11.05
N ASN A 258 -21.80 1.75 11.80
CA ASN A 258 -21.99 3.04 12.48
C ASN A 258 -21.60 4.26 11.63
N HIS A 259 -21.57 4.13 10.29
CA HIS A 259 -21.29 5.21 9.33
C HIS A 259 -19.88 5.84 9.40
N ARG A 260 -18.93 5.18 10.06
CA ARG A 260 -17.53 5.58 10.04
C ARG A 260 -16.85 5.08 8.78
N LYS A 261 -15.83 5.78 8.32
CA LYS A 261 -15.01 5.38 7.18
C LYS A 261 -13.81 4.59 7.67
N GLU A 262 -13.54 3.47 7.02
CA GLU A 262 -12.43 2.60 7.39
C GLU A 262 -11.51 2.37 6.18
N TRP A 263 -10.21 2.44 6.42
CA TRP A 263 -9.16 2.11 5.45
C TRP A 263 -8.24 1.03 6.00
N TYR A 264 -8.04 -0.04 5.24
CA TYR A 264 -7.03 -1.06 5.51
C TYR A 264 -5.79 -0.80 4.65
N ALA A 265 -4.72 -0.32 5.27
CA ALA A 265 -3.41 -0.20 4.63
C ALA A 265 -2.63 -1.51 4.80
N ILE A 266 -2.62 -2.36 3.78
CA ILE A 266 -1.96 -3.67 3.85
C ILE A 266 -0.44 -3.52 3.68
N ASP A 267 0.34 -3.67 4.75
CA ASP A 267 1.79 -3.50 4.69
C ASP A 267 2.53 -4.77 4.25
N ARG A 268 1.94 -5.94 4.52
CA ARG A 268 2.47 -7.23 4.07
C ARG A 268 1.33 -8.22 3.87
N VAL A 269 1.42 -9.03 2.82
CA VAL A 269 0.53 -10.16 2.57
C VAL A 269 1.33 -11.45 2.63
N SER A 270 0.99 -12.34 3.56
CA SER A 270 1.57 -13.69 3.69
C SER A 270 0.53 -14.76 3.40
N LYS A 271 0.95 -15.84 2.75
CA LYS A 271 0.11 -17.02 2.52
C LYS A 271 0.21 -17.94 3.74
N ILE A 272 -0.93 -18.33 4.31
CA ILE A 272 -0.95 -19.35 5.36
C ILE A 272 -0.53 -20.69 4.74
N THR A 273 0.45 -21.32 5.37
CA THR A 273 0.98 -22.64 4.98
C THR A 273 0.35 -23.75 5.79
N ASN A 274 -0.04 -23.47 7.02
CA ASN A 274 -0.66 -24.42 7.93
C ASN A 274 -1.61 -23.68 8.89
N ALA A 275 -2.76 -24.28 9.16
CA ALA A 275 -3.73 -23.77 10.12
C ALA A 275 -4.39 -24.95 10.86
N LYS A 276 -4.47 -24.85 12.19
CA LYS A 276 -5.21 -25.79 13.04
C LYS A 276 -6.16 -25.00 13.93
N ALA A 277 -7.35 -25.52 14.10
CA ALA A 277 -8.34 -24.95 14.99
C ALA A 277 -9.08 -26.06 15.75
N THR A 278 -9.28 -25.81 17.04
CA THR A 278 -10.07 -26.66 17.93
C THR A 278 -11.07 -25.78 18.65
N ILE A 279 -12.36 -26.15 18.62
CA ILE A 279 -13.45 -25.46 19.33
C ILE A 279 -14.04 -26.43 20.34
N SER A 280 -14.06 -26.07 21.62
CA SER A 280 -14.57 -26.91 22.72
C SER A 280 -14.04 -28.35 22.68
N GLY A 281 -12.76 -28.51 22.32
CA GLY A 281 -12.08 -29.81 22.19
C GLY A 281 -12.29 -30.54 20.84
N GLN A 282 -13.15 -30.04 19.95
CA GLN A 282 -13.38 -30.62 18.62
C GLN A 282 -12.53 -29.96 17.55
N ASN A 283 -11.84 -30.77 16.74
CA ASN A 283 -10.98 -30.30 15.65
C ASN A 283 -11.82 -29.89 14.43
N LEU A 284 -11.56 -28.71 13.85
CA LEU A 284 -12.29 -28.20 12.67
C LEU A 284 -11.83 -28.84 11.33
N GLY A 285 -10.91 -29.78 11.41
CA GLY A 285 -10.35 -30.51 10.30
C GLY A 285 -9.26 -29.72 9.56
N ARG A 286 -9.19 -29.93 8.25
CA ARG A 286 -8.09 -29.40 7.42
C ARG A 286 -8.34 -27.95 7.05
N MET A 287 -7.27 -27.16 6.99
CA MET A 287 -7.27 -25.82 6.39
C MET A 287 -7.89 -25.85 4.99
N SER A 288 -8.79 -24.92 4.70
CA SER A 288 -9.53 -24.81 3.44
C SER A 288 -9.70 -23.35 3.00
N SER A 289 -10.17 -23.12 1.77
CA SER A 289 -10.56 -21.80 1.29
C SER A 289 -11.85 -21.31 1.95
N MET A 290 -11.98 -20.00 2.10
CA MET A 290 -13.22 -19.33 2.52
C MET A 290 -14.04 -18.99 1.28
N ASP A 291 -14.68 -20.01 0.69
CA ASP A 291 -15.46 -19.84 -0.54
C ASP A 291 -16.81 -19.15 -0.30
N GLU A 292 -17.39 -19.37 0.87
CA GLU A 292 -18.55 -18.63 1.36
C GLU A 292 -18.11 -17.37 2.13
N PRO A 293 -18.85 -16.26 1.98
CA PRO A 293 -18.53 -15.01 2.67
C PRO A 293 -18.77 -15.10 4.18
N CYS A 294 -17.94 -14.41 4.96
CA CYS A 294 -18.10 -14.31 6.41
C CYS A 294 -19.18 -13.30 6.81
N LYS A 295 -19.38 -12.25 6.00
CA LYS A 295 -20.39 -11.20 6.21
C LYS A 295 -20.29 -10.47 7.55
N PHE A 296 -19.08 -10.22 8.05
CA PHE A 296 -18.87 -9.41 9.26
C PHE A 296 -19.06 -7.91 8.99
N GLY A 297 -18.69 -7.41 7.81
CA GLY A 297 -18.75 -5.97 7.49
C GLY A 297 -18.64 -5.68 6.00
N PHE A 298 -18.14 -4.48 5.66
CA PHE A 298 -18.07 -4.05 4.27
C PHE A 298 -17.02 -4.80 3.44
N SER A 299 -15.96 -5.31 4.08
CA SER A 299 -14.93 -6.12 3.45
C SER A 299 -15.08 -7.58 3.89
N GLU A 300 -14.83 -8.48 2.96
CA GLU A 300 -14.71 -9.91 3.22
C GLU A 300 -13.25 -10.30 3.46
N ALA A 301 -13.05 -11.41 4.16
CA ALA A 301 -11.74 -12.03 4.27
C ALA A 301 -11.33 -12.65 2.92
N PRO A 302 -10.03 -12.70 2.56
CA PRO A 302 -9.60 -13.27 1.29
C PRO A 302 -9.96 -14.76 1.17
N LYS A 303 -10.48 -15.20 0.02
CA LYS A 303 -10.84 -16.62 -0.20
C LYS A 303 -9.72 -17.60 0.14
N LYS A 304 -8.47 -17.23 -0.13
CA LYS A 304 -7.30 -18.04 0.21
C LYS A 304 -6.82 -17.68 1.63
N PRO A 305 -6.57 -18.66 2.51
CA PRO A 305 -6.02 -18.42 3.83
C PRO A 305 -4.79 -17.52 3.79
N SER A 306 -4.84 -16.44 4.57
CA SER A 306 -3.86 -15.35 4.49
C SER A 306 -3.64 -14.68 5.84
N SER A 307 -2.44 -14.15 6.03
CA SER A 307 -2.04 -13.37 7.19
C SER A 307 -1.45 -12.05 6.71
N CYS A 308 -2.07 -10.93 7.10
CA CYS A 308 -1.74 -9.61 6.58
C CYS A 308 -1.30 -8.66 7.70
N GLU A 309 -0.12 -8.05 7.57
CA GLU A 309 0.23 -6.87 8.38
C GLU A 309 -0.59 -5.70 7.87
N VAL A 310 -1.28 -5.02 8.76
CA VAL A 310 -2.21 -3.96 8.40
C VAL A 310 -2.14 -2.80 9.37
N ARG A 311 -2.32 -1.61 8.82
CA ARG A 311 -2.71 -0.42 9.57
C ARG A 311 -4.13 -0.06 9.19
N THR A 312 -5.03 -0.16 10.14
CA THR A 312 -6.43 0.22 9.97
C THR A 312 -6.60 1.65 10.45
N HIS A 313 -7.20 2.48 9.62
CA HIS A 313 -7.53 3.86 9.93
C HIS A 313 -9.05 4.00 9.95
N ILE A 314 -9.62 4.54 11.03
CA ILE A 314 -11.07 4.66 11.21
C ILE A 314 -11.42 6.11 11.55
N LEU A 315 -12.27 6.71 10.71
CA LEU A 315 -12.77 8.07 10.84
C LEU A 315 -14.29 8.05 10.98
#